data_AF-A0A7X9GS35-F1
#
_entry.id   AF-A0A7X9GS35-F1
#
_cell.length_a   1.000
_cell.length_b   1.000
_cell.length_c   1.000
_cell.angle_alpha   90.00
_cell.angle_beta   90.00
_cell.angle_gamma   90.00
#
_symmetry.space_group_name_H-M   'P 1'
#
loop_
_entity.id
_entity.type
_entity.pdbx_description
1 polymer ?
#
loop_
_entity_poly.entity_id
_entity_poly.type
_entity_poly.pdbx_seq_one_letter_code
_entity_poly.pdbx_strand_id
1 'polypeptide(L)'
;MVKVIQTNALKIIVGILILNLIWFVAAKCTATHLIVNPIDVYRQLPSIWSQSINTHLVASLNRIIIGVTLAVLIGLLFTYLLIQNKASQLIIESFTYISYPIPKLALLPVVMLLAGIGESTKIIMIVLIIVFQIIINLRDGINKIPQESLLVAISLGINKRQKLSHIVLPAITPDLLSTLRVAVGTAISVLFVTETYATDKGMGYFIVDSWMRINYMEMYAGIVILSLFGFVLFIIIDLFELFTCQWINKPTS
;
A
#
# COMPACT_ATOMS: atom_id res chain seq x y z
N MET A 1 25.67 4.54 -4.78
CA MET A 1 24.38 4.48 -5.51
C MET A 1 24.28 3.23 -6.39
N VAL A 2 25.16 3.05 -7.40
CA VAL A 2 25.13 1.88 -8.32
C VAL A 2 25.23 0.51 -7.59
N LYS A 3 26.12 0.37 -6.60
CA LYS A 3 26.27 -0.87 -5.81
C LYS A 3 25.03 -1.24 -4.97
N VAL A 4 24.30 -0.26 -4.44
CA VAL A 4 23.09 -0.47 -3.63
C VAL A 4 21.93 -0.90 -4.53
N ILE A 5 21.79 -0.25 -5.69
CA ILE A 5 20.80 -0.61 -6.71
C ILE A 5 21.06 -2.02 -7.26
N GLN A 6 22.31 -2.39 -7.54
CA GLN A 6 22.69 -3.73 -7.99
C GLN A 6 22.38 -4.82 -6.96
N THR A 7 22.67 -4.56 -5.67
CA THR A 7 22.39 -5.52 -4.60
C THR A 7 20.89 -5.75 -4.41
N ASN A 8 20.08 -4.70 -4.55
CA ASN A 8 18.63 -4.80 -4.45
C ASN A 8 18.02 -5.52 -5.66
N ALA A 9 18.54 -5.28 -6.87
CA ALA A 9 18.10 -5.98 -8.07
C ALA A 9 18.35 -7.50 -7.99
N LEU A 10 19.51 -7.92 -7.47
CA LEU A 10 19.80 -9.34 -7.26
C LEU A 10 18.80 -10.00 -6.30
N LYS A 11 18.50 -9.35 -5.16
CA LYS A 11 17.52 -9.85 -4.20
C LYS A 11 16.13 -10.03 -4.83
N ILE A 12 15.71 -9.08 -5.65
CA ILE A 12 14.43 -9.12 -6.37
C ILE A 12 14.40 -10.33 -7.32
N ILE A 13 15.43 -10.47 -8.17
CA ILE A 13 15.52 -11.57 -9.15
C ILE A 13 15.50 -12.92 -8.44
N VAL A 14 16.32 -13.07 -7.39
CA VAL A 14 16.37 -14.30 -6.59
C VAL A 14 15.00 -14.58 -5.95
N GLY A 15 14.32 -13.57 -5.40
CA GLY A 15 12.98 -13.72 -4.84
C GLY A 15 11.95 -14.18 -5.88
N ILE A 16 11.94 -13.59 -7.07
CA ILE A 16 11.04 -13.98 -8.17
C ILE A 16 11.32 -15.42 -8.61
N LEU A 17 12.60 -15.81 -8.73
CA LEU A 17 12.98 -17.16 -9.10
C LEU A 17 12.56 -18.18 -8.06
N ILE A 18 12.76 -17.90 -6.76
CA ILE A 18 12.34 -18.78 -5.67
C ILE A 18 10.81 -18.95 -5.68
N LEU A 19 10.05 -17.86 -5.83
CA LEU A 19 8.59 -17.93 -5.87
C LEU A 19 8.09 -18.77 -7.06
N ASN A 20 8.66 -18.57 -8.24
CA ASN A 20 8.33 -19.36 -9.43
C ASN A 20 8.74 -20.83 -9.30
N LEU A 21 9.88 -21.10 -8.66
CA LEU A 21 10.34 -22.47 -8.41
C LEU A 21 9.37 -23.19 -7.47
N ILE A 22 8.95 -22.53 -6.38
CA ILE A 22 7.96 -23.07 -5.43
C ILE A 22 6.65 -23.37 -6.16
N TRP A 23 6.15 -22.43 -6.97
CA TRP A 23 4.91 -22.63 -7.73
C TRP A 23 5.04 -23.76 -8.75
N PHE A 24 6.16 -23.84 -9.49
CA PHE A 24 6.39 -24.90 -10.47
C PHE A 24 6.49 -26.29 -9.82
N VAL A 25 7.19 -26.41 -8.68
CA VAL A 25 7.27 -27.65 -7.92
C VAL A 25 5.89 -28.04 -7.39
N ALA A 26 5.13 -27.10 -6.83
CA ALA A 26 3.78 -27.34 -6.34
C ALA A 26 2.83 -27.83 -7.46
N ALA A 27 2.91 -27.22 -8.65
CA ALA A 27 2.12 -27.62 -9.82
C ALA A 27 2.46 -29.05 -10.27
N LYS A 28 3.74 -29.45 -10.24
CA LYS A 28 4.16 -30.81 -10.57
C LYS A 28 3.75 -31.84 -9.52
N CYS A 29 3.84 -31.51 -8.23
CA CYS A 29 3.57 -32.45 -7.13
C CYS A 29 2.08 -32.73 -6.94
N THR A 30 1.20 -31.80 -7.29
CA THR A 30 -0.24 -31.95 -7.00
C THR A 30 -0.99 -32.81 -8.00
N ALA A 31 -0.47 -33.02 -9.22
CA ALA A 31 -1.07 -33.83 -10.29
C ALA A 31 -2.54 -33.49 -10.67
N THR A 32 -3.12 -32.43 -10.09
CA THR A 32 -4.47 -31.93 -10.36
C THR A 32 -4.41 -30.70 -11.26
N HIS A 33 -5.38 -30.53 -12.16
CA HIS A 33 -5.54 -29.33 -12.99
C HIS A 33 -5.87 -28.04 -12.19
N LEU A 34 -5.93 -28.12 -10.86
CA LEU A 34 -6.21 -27.00 -9.97
C LEU A 34 -5.03 -26.02 -9.90
N ILE A 35 -3.79 -26.51 -9.95
CA ILE A 35 -2.59 -25.66 -9.95
C ILE A 35 -2.03 -25.62 -11.36
N VAL A 36 -2.30 -24.52 -12.06
CA VAL A 36 -1.79 -24.29 -13.41
C VAL A 36 -0.28 -24.06 -13.36
N ASN A 37 0.45 -24.63 -14.33
CA ASN A 37 1.88 -24.45 -14.45
C ASN A 37 2.21 -22.98 -14.75
N PRO A 38 3.15 -22.32 -14.02
CA PRO A 38 3.55 -20.94 -14.27
C PRO A 38 3.97 -20.69 -15.72
N ILE A 39 4.64 -21.66 -16.36
CA ILE A 39 5.12 -21.51 -17.74
C ILE A 39 3.96 -21.33 -18.71
N ASP A 40 2.88 -22.09 -18.53
CA ASP A 40 1.70 -21.97 -19.36
C ASP A 40 1.03 -20.62 -19.13
N VAL A 41 0.98 -20.15 -17.87
CA VAL A 41 0.39 -18.85 -17.51
C VAL A 41 1.13 -17.73 -18.22
N TYR A 42 2.46 -17.72 -18.19
CA TYR A 42 3.27 -16.73 -18.88
C TYR A 42 3.12 -16.77 -20.40
N ARG A 43 2.91 -17.96 -20.98
CA ARG A 43 2.69 -18.11 -22.44
C ARG A 43 1.37 -17.51 -22.90
N GLN A 44 0.31 -17.66 -22.11
CA GLN A 44 -1.03 -17.14 -22.46
C GLN A 44 -1.28 -15.72 -21.95
N LEU A 45 -0.39 -15.18 -21.12
CA LEU A 45 -0.52 -13.85 -20.54
C LEU A 45 -0.72 -12.74 -21.59
N PRO A 46 0.02 -12.70 -22.74
CA PRO A 46 -0.17 -11.66 -23.74
C PRO A 46 -1.55 -11.68 -24.40
N SER A 47 -2.11 -12.87 -24.67
CA SER A 47 -3.45 -12.99 -25.26
C SER A 47 -4.52 -12.53 -24.27
N ILE A 48 -4.44 -13.01 -23.02
CA ILE A 48 -5.38 -12.63 -21.95
C ILE A 48 -5.33 -11.12 -21.68
N TRP A 49 -4.12 -10.54 -21.70
CA TRP A 49 -3.92 -9.10 -21.50
C TRP A 49 -4.69 -8.26 -22.52
N SER A 50 -4.58 -8.62 -23.80
CA SER A 50 -5.18 -7.86 -24.90
C SER A 50 -6.71 -7.92 -24.93
N GLN A 51 -7.31 -8.99 -24.40
CA GLN A 51 -8.73 -9.28 -24.56
C GLN A 51 -9.58 -8.76 -23.40
N SER A 52 -9.10 -8.89 -22.16
CA SER A 52 -9.96 -8.71 -20.99
C SER A 52 -9.33 -7.88 -19.89
N ILE A 53 -8.05 -8.06 -19.56
CA ILE A 53 -7.54 -7.65 -18.24
C ILE A 53 -7.22 -6.16 -18.07
N ASN A 54 -6.91 -5.46 -19.17
CA ASN A 54 -6.38 -4.10 -19.12
C ASN A 54 -7.36 -3.12 -18.42
N THR A 55 -8.65 -3.21 -18.75
CA THR A 55 -9.69 -2.36 -18.17
C THR A 55 -9.88 -2.61 -16.67
N HIS A 56 -9.83 -3.87 -16.25
CA HIS A 56 -9.91 -4.26 -14.84
C HIS A 56 -8.73 -3.73 -14.04
N LEU A 57 -7.53 -3.86 -14.61
CA LEU A 57 -6.31 -3.39 -13.98
C LEU A 57 -6.30 -1.87 -13.81
N VAL A 58 -6.62 -1.12 -14.85
CA VAL A 58 -6.65 0.35 -14.79
C VAL A 58 -7.67 0.83 -13.75
N ALA A 59 -8.84 0.20 -13.68
CA ALA A 59 -9.84 0.49 -12.65
C ALA A 59 -9.27 0.28 -11.24
N SER A 60 -8.64 -0.87 -10.98
CA SER A 60 -8.04 -1.19 -9.68
C SER A 60 -6.89 -0.23 -9.31
N LEU A 61 -6.01 0.08 -10.25
CA LEU A 61 -4.90 1.01 -10.02
C LEU A 61 -5.41 2.41 -9.68
N ASN A 62 -6.40 2.93 -10.42
CA ASN A 62 -7.00 4.23 -10.13
C ASN A 62 -7.59 4.26 -8.72
N ARG A 63 -8.30 3.21 -8.30
CA ARG A 63 -8.86 3.10 -6.95
C ARG A 63 -7.78 3.11 -5.87
N ILE A 64 -6.67 2.37 -6.08
CA ILE A 64 -5.53 2.36 -5.16
C ILE A 64 -4.91 3.75 -5.06
N ILE A 65 -4.59 4.39 -6.20
CA ILE A 65 -3.94 5.70 -6.22
C ILE A 65 -4.80 6.73 -5.51
N ILE A 66 -6.11 6.79 -5.81
CA ILE A 66 -7.04 7.73 -5.19
C ILE A 66 -7.15 7.45 -3.68
N GLY A 67 -7.40 6.19 -3.30
CA GLY A 67 -7.60 5.80 -1.91
C GLY A 67 -6.36 6.02 -1.04
N VAL A 68 -5.18 5.65 -1.53
CA VAL A 68 -3.90 5.87 -0.83
C VAL A 68 -3.61 7.37 -0.72
N THR A 69 -3.81 8.14 -1.79
CA THR A 69 -3.58 9.59 -1.77
C THR A 69 -4.49 10.27 -0.73
N LEU A 70 -5.78 9.94 -0.71
CA LEU A 70 -6.72 10.46 0.28
C LEU A 70 -6.32 10.04 1.70
N ALA A 71 -5.90 8.79 1.91
CA ALA A 71 -5.44 8.31 3.21
C ALA A 71 -4.21 9.08 3.71
N VAL A 72 -3.24 9.35 2.82
CA VAL A 72 -2.05 10.17 3.14
C VAL A 72 -2.45 11.60 3.51
N LEU A 73 -3.32 12.24 2.73
CA LEU A 73 -3.76 13.61 3.00
C LEU A 73 -4.47 13.71 4.36
N ILE A 74 -5.38 12.77 4.65
CA ILE A 74 -6.07 12.71 5.94
C ILE A 74 -5.06 12.41 7.06
N GLY A 75 -4.15 11.44 6.85
CA GLY A 75 -3.14 11.09 7.83
C GLY A 75 -2.25 12.28 8.20
N LEU A 76 -1.72 13.01 7.20
CA LEU A 76 -0.93 14.22 7.40
C LEU A 76 -1.72 15.33 8.10
N LEU A 77 -3.02 15.49 7.80
CA LEU A 77 -3.88 16.44 8.49
C LEU A 77 -4.01 16.10 9.98
N PHE A 78 -4.26 14.83 10.31
CA PHE A 78 -4.33 14.37 11.70
C PHE A 78 -2.99 14.51 12.43
N THR A 79 -1.88 14.18 11.75
CA THR A 79 -0.53 14.38 12.27
C THR A 79 -0.24 15.85 12.55
N TYR A 80 -0.67 16.77 11.67
CA TYR A 80 -0.55 18.20 11.92
C TYR A 80 -1.32 18.62 13.19
N LEU A 81 -2.57 18.15 13.35
CA LEU A 81 -3.37 18.41 14.55
C LEU A 81 -2.70 17.86 15.82
N LEU A 82 -2.07 16.69 15.74
CA LEU A 82 -1.39 16.03 16.87
C LEU A 82 -0.25 16.88 17.46
N ILE A 83 0.42 17.73 16.65
CA ILE A 83 1.57 18.53 17.09
C ILE A 83 1.15 19.91 17.65
N GLN A 84 -0.12 20.29 17.54
CA GLN A 84 -0.54 21.66 17.86
C GLN A 84 -0.64 21.99 19.35
N ASN A 85 -1.29 21.13 20.13
CA ASN A 85 -1.47 21.31 21.58
C ASN A 85 -1.69 19.95 22.28
N LYS A 86 -1.56 19.92 23.61
CA LYS A 86 -1.71 18.69 24.41
C LYS A 86 -3.12 18.10 24.33
N ALA A 87 -4.14 18.93 24.16
CA ALA A 87 -5.54 18.49 24.08
C ALA A 87 -5.82 17.73 22.78
N SER A 88 -5.38 18.25 21.63
CA SER A 88 -5.52 17.58 20.33
C SER A 88 -4.71 16.30 20.28
N GLN A 89 -3.50 16.31 20.85
CA GLN A 89 -2.70 15.12 21.04
C GLN A 89 -3.48 14.04 21.82
N LEU A 90 -4.00 14.37 23.01
CA LEU A 90 -4.75 13.41 23.82
C LEU A 90 -5.96 12.84 23.06
N ILE A 91 -6.77 13.71 22.41
CA ILE A 91 -7.97 13.29 21.68
C ILE A 91 -7.61 12.33 20.52
N ILE A 92 -6.62 12.68 19.70
CA ILE A 92 -6.24 11.87 18.54
C ILE A 92 -5.60 10.56 18.98
N GLU A 93 -4.75 10.59 20.00
CA GLU A 93 -4.11 9.40 20.56
C GLU A 93 -5.15 8.45 21.17
N SER A 94 -6.11 8.97 21.95
CA SER A 94 -7.19 8.15 22.50
C SER A 94 -8.09 7.57 21.41
N PHE A 95 -8.46 8.37 20.41
CA PHE A 95 -9.29 7.91 19.30
C PHE A 95 -8.59 6.80 18.50
N THR A 96 -7.34 7.04 18.10
CA THR A 96 -6.54 6.06 17.34
C THR A 96 -6.28 4.80 18.14
N TYR A 97 -6.02 4.90 19.44
CA TYR A 97 -5.81 3.74 20.31
C TYR A 97 -7.03 2.79 20.34
N ILE A 98 -8.25 3.35 20.46
CA ILE A 98 -9.48 2.56 20.51
C ILE A 98 -9.89 2.06 19.12
N SER A 99 -9.69 2.87 18.07
CA SER A 99 -10.12 2.52 16.72
C SER A 99 -9.18 1.54 16.02
N TYR A 100 -7.91 1.48 16.43
CA TYR A 100 -6.90 0.65 15.79
C TYR A 100 -7.13 -0.87 15.89
N PRO A 101 -7.58 -1.48 17.00
CA PRO A 101 -7.83 -2.92 17.03
C PRO A 101 -9.08 -3.35 16.24
N ILE A 102 -9.92 -2.40 15.79
CA ILE A 102 -11.16 -2.72 15.08
C ILE A 102 -10.84 -3.40 13.73
N PRO A 103 -11.45 -4.57 13.41
CA PRO A 103 -11.30 -5.21 12.11
C PRO A 103 -12.04 -4.40 11.04
N LYS A 104 -11.37 -3.41 10.44
CA LYS A 104 -12.00 -2.47 9.50
C LYS A 104 -12.61 -3.16 8.29
N LEU A 105 -12.08 -4.30 7.85
CA LEU A 105 -12.71 -5.11 6.80
C LEU A 105 -14.11 -5.60 7.18
N ALA A 106 -14.38 -5.87 8.46
CA ALA A 106 -15.72 -6.25 8.93
C ALA A 106 -16.73 -5.10 8.86
N LEU A 107 -16.27 -3.86 8.69
CA LEU A 107 -17.13 -2.69 8.47
C LEU A 107 -17.60 -2.56 7.02
N LEU A 108 -17.16 -3.44 6.11
CA LEU A 108 -17.54 -3.39 4.69
C LEU A 108 -19.06 -3.27 4.46
N PRO A 109 -19.93 -4.07 5.11
CA PRO A 109 -21.38 -3.93 4.91
C PRO A 109 -21.93 -2.58 5.38
N VAL A 110 -21.37 -2.02 6.46
CA VAL A 110 -21.75 -0.69 6.98
C VAL A 110 -21.36 0.39 5.99
N VAL A 111 -20.15 0.30 5.41
CA VAL A 111 -19.69 1.24 4.38
C VAL A 111 -20.55 1.13 3.12
N MET A 112 -20.94 -0.09 2.72
CA MET A 112 -21.87 -0.28 1.60
C MET A 112 -23.24 0.34 1.84
N LEU A 113 -23.76 0.23 3.07
CA LEU A 113 -25.04 0.80 3.43
C LEU A 113 -25.00 2.34 3.42
N LEU A 114 -23.91 2.94 3.91
CA LEU A 114 -23.78 4.39 4.03
C LEU A 114 -23.35 5.08 2.73
N ALA A 115 -22.38 4.51 2.02
CA ALA A 115 -21.78 5.11 0.82
C ALA A 115 -22.38 4.60 -0.50
N GLY A 116 -23.36 3.69 -0.40
CA GLY A 116 -23.91 2.95 -1.51
C GLY A 116 -22.97 1.84 -2.01
N ILE A 117 -23.43 1.15 -3.05
CA ILE A 117 -22.68 0.12 -3.75
C ILE A 117 -22.06 0.76 -4.99
N GLY A 118 -20.73 0.79 -5.08
CA GLY A 118 -20.05 1.32 -6.27
C GLY A 118 -18.61 1.68 -5.99
N GLU A 119 -18.06 2.64 -6.73
CA GLU A 119 -16.68 3.11 -6.62
C GLU A 119 -16.35 3.70 -5.23
N SER A 120 -17.30 4.45 -4.66
CA SER A 120 -17.16 5.11 -3.35
C SER A 120 -16.79 4.12 -2.25
N THR A 121 -17.48 2.97 -2.18
CA THR A 121 -17.23 1.94 -1.18
C THR A 121 -15.78 1.47 -1.20
N LYS A 122 -15.25 1.20 -2.40
CA LYS A 122 -13.90 0.61 -2.57
C LYS A 122 -12.85 1.61 -2.10
N ILE A 123 -12.99 2.87 -2.52
CA ILE A 123 -12.09 3.96 -2.12
C ILE A 123 -12.17 4.21 -0.60
N ILE A 124 -13.38 4.28 -0.02
CA ILE A 124 -13.57 4.50 1.42
C ILE A 124 -12.93 3.38 2.23
N MET A 125 -13.05 2.12 1.79
CA MET A 125 -12.44 0.99 2.49
C MET A 125 -10.91 1.06 2.48
N ILE A 126 -10.31 1.43 1.35
CA ILE A 126 -8.86 1.67 1.27
C ILE A 126 -8.45 2.76 2.25
N VAL A 127 -9.15 3.91 2.21
CA VAL A 127 -8.88 5.05 3.10
C VAL A 127 -8.99 4.64 4.56
N LEU A 128 -10.09 4.00 4.94
CA LEU A 128 -10.40 3.58 6.31
C LEU A 128 -9.34 2.64 6.89
N ILE A 129 -8.75 1.77 6.06
CA ILE A 129 -7.73 0.82 6.52
C ILE A 129 -6.36 1.48 6.63
N ILE A 130 -6.00 2.30 5.65
CA ILE A 130 -4.65 2.85 5.55
C ILE A 130 -4.45 4.07 6.45
N VAL A 131 -5.49 4.90 6.64
CA VAL A 131 -5.36 6.17 7.36
C VAL A 131 -4.82 5.99 8.78
N PHE A 132 -5.27 4.96 9.51
CA PHE A 132 -4.80 4.72 10.88
C PHE A 132 -3.35 4.25 10.92
N GLN A 133 -2.93 3.40 9.96
CA GLN A 133 -1.55 2.96 9.84
C GLN A 133 -0.61 4.15 9.62
N ILE A 134 -1.03 5.10 8.77
CA ILE A 134 -0.29 6.34 8.51
C ILE A 134 -0.24 7.20 9.79
N ILE A 135 -1.37 7.48 10.43
CA ILE A 135 -1.39 8.34 11.63
C ILE A 135 -0.48 7.80 12.74
N ILE A 136 -0.54 6.49 12.99
CA ILE A 136 0.25 5.84 14.05
C ILE A 136 1.73 5.88 13.71
N ASN A 137 2.13 5.46 12.51
CA ASN A 137 3.54 5.46 12.14
C ASN A 137 4.14 6.88 12.10
N LEU A 138 3.37 7.88 11.64
CA LEU A 138 3.81 9.27 11.66
C LEU A 138 3.95 9.81 13.09
N ARG A 139 3.01 9.49 13.99
CA ARG A 139 3.12 9.83 15.42
C ARG A 139 4.38 9.23 16.02
N ASP A 140 4.65 7.96 15.78
CA ASP A 140 5.84 7.28 16.30
C ASP A 140 7.12 7.89 15.72
N GLY A 141 7.11 8.27 14.44
CA GLY A 141 8.19 9.03 13.82
C GLY A 141 8.45 10.38 14.48
N ILE A 142 7.40 11.12 14.85
CA ILE A 142 7.52 12.39 15.60
C ILE A 142 8.15 12.15 16.98
N ASN A 143 7.73 11.09 17.67
CA ASN A 143 8.21 10.78 19.01
C ASN A 143 9.70 10.36 19.03
N LYS A 144 10.27 9.95 17.89
CA LYS A 144 11.70 9.68 17.74
C LYS A 144 12.56 10.95 17.63
N ILE A 145 11.96 12.12 17.39
CA ILE A 145 12.72 13.37 17.23
C ILE A 145 13.29 13.77 18.60
N PRO A 146 14.62 13.99 18.72
CA PRO A 146 15.23 14.40 19.98
C PRO A 146 14.62 15.69 20.52
N GLN A 147 14.24 15.69 21.79
CA GLN A 147 13.64 16.87 22.43
C GLN A 147 14.57 18.08 22.37
N GLU A 148 15.88 17.86 22.45
CA GLU A 148 16.91 18.91 22.33
C GLU A 148 16.82 19.65 20.99
N SER A 149 16.63 18.94 19.88
CA SER A 149 16.46 19.55 18.55
C SER A 149 15.21 20.41 18.47
N LEU A 150 14.14 20.00 19.16
CA LEU A 150 12.91 20.79 19.26
C LEU A 150 13.08 22.03 20.15
N LEU A 151 13.83 21.93 21.25
CA LEU A 151 14.10 23.06 22.14
C LEU A 151 14.95 24.13 21.44
N VAL A 152 16.01 23.73 20.73
CA VAL A 152 16.84 24.65 19.93
C VAL A 152 16.00 25.39 18.89
N ALA A 153 15.12 24.67 18.18
CA ALA A 153 14.20 25.26 17.22
C ALA A 153 13.26 26.31 17.85
N ILE A 154 12.72 26.02 19.04
CA ILE A 154 11.85 26.95 19.78
C ILE A 154 12.64 28.20 20.21
N SER A 155 13.88 28.05 20.66
CA SER A 155 14.77 29.18 21.01
C SER A 155 15.08 30.09 19.84
N LEU A 156 15.08 29.56 18.61
CA LEU A 156 15.26 30.33 17.37
C LEU A 156 13.98 31.05 16.90
N GLY A 157 12.88 30.98 17.66
CA GLY A 157 11.62 31.65 17.34
C GLY A 157 10.81 30.98 16.22
N ILE A 158 11.08 29.70 15.94
CA ILE A 158 10.39 28.94 14.88
C ILE A 158 8.90 28.81 15.20
N ASN A 159 8.04 29.26 14.28
CA ASN A 159 6.60 29.15 14.43
C ASN A 159 6.10 27.71 14.16
N LYS A 160 4.84 27.40 14.53
CA LYS A 160 4.28 26.03 14.40
C LYS A 160 4.29 25.48 12.97
N ARG A 161 4.06 26.33 11.96
CA ARG A 161 4.08 25.92 10.54
C ARG A 161 5.50 25.61 10.08
N GLN A 162 6.47 26.43 10.47
CA GLN A 162 7.88 26.21 10.19
C GLN A 162 8.39 24.95 10.90
N LYS A 163 7.97 24.70 12.14
CA LYS A 163 8.24 23.44 12.85
C LYS A 163 7.75 22.23 12.06
N LEU A 164 6.54 22.29 11.51
CA LEU A 164 6.00 21.21 10.68
C LEU A 164 6.83 21.02 9.40
N SER A 165 7.05 22.07 8.62
CA SER A 165 7.66 21.95 7.29
C SER A 165 9.17 21.73 7.29
N HIS A 166 9.90 22.26 8.27
CA HIS A 166 11.37 22.24 8.29
C HIS A 166 11.97 21.19 9.23
N ILE A 167 11.19 20.70 10.21
CA ILE A 167 11.70 19.76 11.21
C ILE A 167 10.91 18.46 11.13
N VAL A 168 9.60 18.53 11.35
CA VAL A 168 8.78 17.34 11.51
C VAL A 168 8.62 16.58 10.19
N LEU A 169 8.19 17.25 9.11
CA LEU A 169 7.98 16.60 7.82
C LEU A 169 9.27 15.95 7.28
N PRO A 170 10.43 16.63 7.25
CA PRO A 170 11.68 15.99 6.84
C PRO A 170 12.05 14.80 7.73
N ALA A 171 11.87 14.92 9.06
CA ALA A 171 12.20 13.83 9.98
C ALA A 171 11.33 12.58 9.78
N ILE A 172 10.04 12.74 9.49
CA ILE A 172 9.09 11.61 9.35
C ILE A 172 8.89 11.14 7.91
N THR A 173 9.44 11.83 6.92
CA THR A 173 9.34 11.42 5.50
C THR A 173 9.78 9.95 5.27
N PRO A 174 10.89 9.46 5.85
CA PRO A 174 11.30 8.07 5.69
C PRO A 174 10.30 7.08 6.31
N ASP A 175 9.77 7.41 7.50
CA ASP A 175 8.74 6.61 8.17
C ASP A 175 7.44 6.59 7.34
N LEU A 176 7.06 7.72 6.72
CA LEU A 176 5.91 7.79 5.81
C LEU A 176 6.08 6.89 4.59
N LEU A 177 7.25 6.91 3.96
CA LEU A 177 7.52 6.12 2.76
C LEU A 177 7.59 4.63 3.06
N SER A 178 8.22 4.25 4.17
CA SER A 178 8.19 2.88 4.69
C SER A 178 6.75 2.42 4.96
N THR A 179 5.93 3.29 5.55
CA THR A 179 4.50 3.02 5.77
C THR A 179 3.73 2.85 4.47
N LEU A 180 4.01 3.69 3.47
CA LEU A 180 3.37 3.62 2.16
C LEU A 180 3.66 2.31 1.44
N ARG A 181 4.87 1.76 1.56
CA ARG A 181 5.20 0.43 0.99
C ARG A 181 4.28 -0.65 1.56
N VAL A 182 4.14 -0.69 2.87
CA VAL A 182 3.23 -1.65 3.53
C VAL A 182 1.77 -1.35 3.15
N ALA A 183 1.40 -0.08 3.07
CA ALA A 183 0.05 0.37 2.75
C ALA A 183 -0.40 -0.02 1.33
N VAL A 184 0.50 -0.03 0.34
CA VAL A 184 0.15 -0.49 -1.02
C VAL A 184 -0.18 -1.98 -1.03
N GLY A 185 0.59 -2.80 -0.30
CA GLY A 185 0.31 -4.23 -0.17
C GLY A 185 -1.05 -4.49 0.46
N THR A 186 -1.34 -3.79 1.57
CA THR A 186 -2.65 -3.89 2.22
C THR A 186 -3.78 -3.32 1.36
N ALA A 187 -3.56 -2.22 0.63
CA ALA A 187 -4.53 -1.66 -0.31
C ALA A 187 -4.96 -2.68 -1.36
N ILE A 188 -4.01 -3.43 -1.93
CA ILE A 188 -4.30 -4.45 -2.94
C ILE A 188 -5.12 -5.59 -2.34
N SER A 189 -4.77 -6.08 -1.15
CA SER A 189 -5.53 -7.14 -0.47
C SER A 189 -6.95 -6.71 -0.12
N VAL A 190 -7.12 -5.49 0.38
CA VAL A 190 -8.44 -4.92 0.67
C VAL A 190 -9.23 -4.75 -0.60
N LEU A 191 -8.60 -4.17 -1.63
CA LEU A 191 -9.26 -3.91 -2.89
C LEU A 191 -9.76 -5.21 -3.51
N PHE A 192 -8.94 -6.28 -3.51
CA PHE A 192 -9.35 -7.62 -3.95
C PHE A 192 -10.69 -8.02 -3.32
N VAL A 193 -10.81 -7.92 -2.00
CA VAL A 193 -12.04 -8.26 -1.27
C VAL A 193 -13.19 -7.31 -1.65
N THR A 194 -12.95 -6.00 -1.69
CA THR A 194 -14.02 -5.04 -1.97
C THR A 194 -14.51 -5.08 -3.42
N GLU A 195 -13.67 -5.53 -4.35
CA GLU A 195 -14.00 -5.72 -5.77
C GLU A 195 -14.70 -7.06 -6.04
N THR A 196 -14.87 -7.94 -5.06
CA THR A 196 -15.73 -9.13 -5.26
C THR A 196 -17.21 -8.78 -5.10
N TYR A 197 -17.52 -7.68 -4.44
CA TYR A 197 -18.88 -7.28 -4.12
C TYR A 197 -19.42 -6.23 -5.10
N ALA A 198 -20.45 -6.66 -5.85
CA ALA A 198 -21.32 -5.81 -6.67
C ALA A 198 -20.53 -4.76 -7.49
N THR A 199 -19.63 -5.28 -8.33
CA THR A 199 -18.88 -4.54 -9.34
C THR A 199 -18.73 -5.44 -10.56
N ASP A 200 -18.61 -4.83 -11.73
CA ASP A 200 -18.34 -5.46 -13.02
C ASP A 200 -16.89 -5.20 -13.48
N LYS A 201 -16.12 -4.41 -12.71
CA LYS A 201 -14.76 -3.98 -13.04
C LYS A 201 -13.82 -4.08 -11.85
N GLY A 202 -12.55 -4.37 -12.15
CA GLY A 202 -11.49 -4.54 -11.16
C GLY A 202 -10.83 -5.92 -11.23
N MET A 203 -9.59 -6.00 -10.75
CA MET A 203 -8.80 -7.23 -10.72
C MET A 203 -9.37 -8.25 -9.73
N GLY A 204 -9.91 -7.82 -8.59
CA GLY A 204 -10.58 -8.70 -7.63
C GLY A 204 -11.81 -9.36 -8.25
N TYR A 205 -12.62 -8.58 -8.98
CA TYR A 205 -13.72 -9.10 -9.77
C TYR A 205 -13.23 -10.12 -10.81
N PHE A 206 -12.25 -9.74 -11.65
CA PHE A 206 -11.74 -10.60 -12.72
C PHE A 206 -11.23 -11.96 -12.20
N ILE A 207 -10.50 -11.96 -11.08
CA ILE A 207 -9.97 -13.20 -10.49
C ILE A 207 -11.11 -14.10 -9.99
N VAL A 208 -12.08 -13.54 -9.25
CA VAL A 208 -13.20 -14.31 -8.71
C VAL A 208 -14.14 -14.79 -9.81
N ASP A 209 -14.39 -13.96 -10.81
CA ASP A 209 -15.19 -14.29 -11.98
C ASP A 209 -14.55 -15.41 -12.82
N SER A 210 -13.23 -15.35 -13.04
CA SER A 210 -12.46 -16.44 -13.68
C SER A 210 -12.52 -17.74 -12.86
N TRP A 211 -12.43 -17.63 -11.53
CA TRP A 211 -12.57 -18.76 -10.62
C TRP A 211 -13.97 -19.39 -10.69
N MET A 212 -15.03 -18.58 -10.70
CA MET A 212 -16.41 -19.05 -10.84
C MET A 212 -16.67 -19.73 -12.18
N ARG A 213 -16.00 -19.29 -13.26
CA ARG A 213 -16.02 -19.96 -14.57
C ARG A 213 -15.13 -21.20 -14.67
N ILE A 214 -14.41 -21.55 -13.61
CA ILE A 214 -13.43 -22.66 -13.62
C ILE A 214 -12.31 -22.39 -14.66
N ASN A 215 -12.13 -21.14 -15.08
CA ASN A 215 -11.02 -20.73 -15.93
C ASN A 215 -9.81 -20.39 -15.06
N TYR A 216 -9.15 -21.44 -14.54
CA TYR A 216 -7.96 -21.28 -13.71
C TYR A 216 -6.83 -20.55 -14.43
N MET A 217 -6.76 -20.69 -15.75
CA MET A 217 -5.77 -20.01 -16.58
C MET A 217 -5.85 -18.48 -16.45
N GLU A 218 -7.05 -17.93 -16.65
CA GLU A 218 -7.33 -16.50 -16.47
C GLU A 218 -7.19 -16.08 -15.01
N MET A 219 -7.65 -16.91 -14.08
CA MET A 219 -7.52 -16.64 -12.63
C MET A 219 -6.05 -16.44 -12.22
N TYR A 220 -5.16 -17.38 -12.58
CA TYR A 220 -3.73 -17.27 -12.28
C TYR A 220 -3.06 -16.12 -13.03
N ALA A 221 -3.44 -15.87 -14.30
CA ALA A 221 -2.94 -14.71 -15.04
C ALA A 221 -3.31 -13.39 -14.34
N GLY A 222 -4.53 -13.27 -13.83
CA GLY A 222 -4.98 -12.14 -13.05
C GLY A 222 -4.19 -11.93 -11.75
N ILE A 223 -3.93 -13.01 -11.02
CA ILE A 223 -3.10 -12.98 -9.80
C ILE A 223 -1.67 -12.53 -10.12
N VAL A 224 -1.06 -13.07 -11.18
CA VAL A 224 0.30 -12.68 -11.63
C VAL A 224 0.35 -11.20 -11.99
N ILE A 225 -0.62 -10.73 -12.78
CA ILE A 225 -0.67 -9.32 -13.22
C ILE A 225 -0.88 -8.39 -12.03
N LEU A 226 -1.83 -8.69 -11.14
CA LEU A 226 -2.07 -7.89 -9.94
C LEU A 226 -0.81 -7.83 -9.05
N SER A 227 -0.11 -8.96 -8.90
CA SER A 227 1.13 -9.06 -8.13
C SER A 227 2.26 -8.24 -8.76
N LEU A 228 2.42 -8.32 -10.08
CA LEU A 228 3.40 -7.55 -10.84
C LEU A 228 3.17 -6.04 -10.67
N PHE A 229 1.91 -5.60 -10.76
CA PHE A 229 1.58 -4.19 -10.57
C PHE A 229 1.77 -3.71 -9.14
N GLY A 230 1.44 -4.53 -8.15
CA GLY A 230 1.78 -4.24 -6.75
C GLY A 230 3.28 -4.07 -6.55
N PHE A 231 4.08 -4.93 -7.18
CA PHE A 231 5.54 -4.84 -7.16
C PHE A 231 6.07 -3.58 -7.86
N VAL A 232 5.48 -3.19 -9.00
CA VAL A 232 5.81 -1.92 -9.68
C VAL A 232 5.52 -0.71 -8.78
N LEU A 233 4.37 -0.69 -8.09
CA LEU A 233 4.05 0.37 -7.13
C LEU A 233 5.06 0.44 -5.99
N PHE A 234 5.56 -0.71 -5.50
CA PHE A 234 6.62 -0.74 -4.48
C PHE A 234 7.91 -0.11 -4.99
N ILE A 235 8.34 -0.47 -6.21
CA ILE A 235 9.54 0.12 -6.83
C ILE A 235 9.39 1.63 -6.98
N ILE A 236 8.21 2.12 -7.38
CA ILE A 236 7.95 3.55 -7.52
C ILE A 236 8.15 4.27 -6.17
N ILE A 237 7.68 3.67 -5.06
CA ILE A 237 7.87 4.24 -3.73
C ILE A 237 9.35 4.20 -3.33
N ASP A 238 10.06 3.11 -3.57
CA ASP A 238 11.50 2.99 -3.28
C ASP A 238 12.32 4.02 -4.07
N LEU A 239 11.99 4.24 -5.34
CA LEU A 239 12.61 5.27 -6.16
C LEU A 239 12.33 6.67 -5.59
N PHE A 240 11.08 6.94 -5.20
CA PHE A 240 10.71 8.21 -4.58
C PHE A 240 11.50 8.47 -3.28
N GLU A 241 11.71 7.43 -2.46
CA GLU A 241 12.53 7.50 -1.24
C GLU A 241 13.99 7.83 -1.52
N LEU A 242 14.58 7.26 -2.56
CA LEU A 242 15.96 7.58 -2.95
C LEU A 242 16.10 9.05 -3.39
N PHE A 243 15.05 9.63 -3.98
CA PHE A 243 15.05 11.05 -4.37
C PHE A 243 14.81 11.98 -3.19
N THR A 244 13.84 11.67 -2.32
CA THR A 244 13.50 12.55 -1.20
C THR A 244 14.48 12.41 -0.04
N CYS A 245 14.86 11.20 0.36
CA CYS A 245 15.59 10.95 1.61
C CYS A 245 17.11 10.81 1.40
N GLN A 246 17.71 11.64 0.54
CA GLN A 246 19.14 11.56 0.21
C GLN A 246 20.06 11.80 1.43
N TRP A 247 19.60 12.55 2.44
CA TRP A 247 20.39 12.87 3.62
C TRP A 247 20.57 11.69 4.59
N ILE A 248 19.71 10.68 4.54
CA ILE A 248 19.80 9.47 5.39
C ILE A 248 20.78 8.45 4.79
N ASN A 249 20.89 8.40 3.47
CA ASN A 249 21.70 7.40 2.76
C ASN A 249 23.19 7.80 2.62
N LYS A 250 23.65 8.87 3.30
CA LYS A 250 25.09 9.15 3.39
C LYS A 250 25.69 8.19 4.42
N PRO A 251 26.62 7.30 4.02
CA PRO A 251 27.37 6.54 5.01
C PRO A 251 28.09 7.55 5.90
N THR A 252 27.81 7.51 7.19
CA THR A 252 28.64 8.15 8.20
C THR A 252 30.01 7.51 8.08
N SER A 253 30.96 8.26 7.51
CA SER A 253 32.39 7.92 7.50
C SER A 253 32.91 7.78 8.92
#